data_AF-A0A254N8L0-F1
#
_entry.id   AF-A0A254N8L0-F1
#
_cell.length_a   1.000
_cell.length_b   1.000
_cell.length_c   1.000
_cell.angle_alpha   90.00
_cell.angle_beta   90.00
_cell.angle_gamma   90.00
#
_symmetry.space_group_name_H-M   'P 1'
#
loop_
_entity.id
_entity.type
_entity.pdbx_description
1 polymer ?
#
loop_
_entity_poly.entity_id
_entity_poly.type
_entity_poly.pdbx_seq_one_letter_code
_entity_poly.pdbx_strand_id
1 'polypeptide(L)'
;MRSIGIKPGSFVEVKLTPYNTWGIGKFLGAIGGVARVQYFDAPGAPLPDIVECPVASLQGVRLPIQTRVYRRHAAGRWQVGRVLHDEDNEVLVQFPNNDRLTIETEHLQVRWGRPLHDPLSLLAVEATETPFLADARSEFVRQVSRQRAAAMGITALLSSAIDLVDYQFEVVRRVLTDPVQRYLLADEVGLGKTIEAGIIIRQYFLDEPEHARTVVVVPATLVQQWRSELSVRFGLEGLLDRRLHVVLNRPGFRGGSTL
;
A
#
# COMPACT_ATOMS: atom_id res chain seq x y z
N MET A 1 10.12 -7.17 26.82
CA MET A 1 9.55 -7.82 25.63
C MET A 1 9.54 -9.33 25.88
N ARG A 2 8.36 -9.94 26.06
CA ARG A 2 8.25 -11.40 26.21
C ARG A 2 8.71 -12.03 24.89
N SER A 3 9.75 -12.86 24.92
CA SER A 3 10.06 -13.71 23.77
C SER A 3 8.88 -14.64 23.58
N ILE A 4 8.07 -14.39 22.56
CA ILE A 4 7.05 -15.35 22.13
C ILE A 4 7.85 -16.61 21.76
N GLY A 5 7.62 -17.70 22.48
CA GLY A 5 8.23 -18.99 22.15
C GLY A 5 7.66 -19.45 20.83
N ILE A 6 8.34 -19.12 19.72
CA ILE A 6 7.93 -19.50 18.37
C ILE A 6 8.03 -21.03 18.30
N LYS A 7 6.89 -21.70 18.16
CA LYS A 7 6.81 -23.15 18.00
C LYS A 7 6.63 -23.49 16.52
N PRO A 8 7.05 -24.68 16.07
CA PRO A 8 6.67 -25.18 14.76
C PRO A 8 5.16 -25.03 14.55
N GLY A 9 4.76 -24.52 13.38
CA GLY A 9 3.38 -24.20 13.06
C GLY A 9 2.97 -22.75 13.31
N SER A 10 3.69 -21.98 14.15
CA SER A 10 3.38 -20.56 14.41
C SER A 10 3.62 -19.67 13.17
N PHE A 11 2.86 -18.57 13.10
CA PHE A 11 3.06 -17.54 12.08
C PHE A 11 4.20 -16.59 12.45
N VAL A 12 5.03 -16.28 11.46
CA VAL A 12 6.21 -15.42 11.62
C VAL A 12 6.38 -14.49 10.41
N GLU A 13 7.06 -13.38 10.63
CA GLU A 13 7.61 -12.52 9.58
C GLU A 13 9.14 -12.57 9.64
N VAL A 14 9.77 -12.62 8.47
CA VAL A 14 11.24 -12.53 8.36
C VAL A 14 11.61 -11.06 8.16
N LYS A 15 12.39 -10.46 9.06
CA LYS A 15 12.77 -9.04 8.98
C LYS A 15 14.03 -8.76 8.14
N LEU A 16 14.56 -9.77 7.49
CA LEU A 16 15.76 -9.70 6.65
C LEU A 16 15.41 -9.49 5.18
N THR A 17 16.11 -8.60 4.49
CA THR A 17 16.03 -8.43 3.02
C THR A 17 16.60 -9.68 2.31
N PRO A 18 15.95 -10.22 1.26
CA PRO A 18 14.79 -9.67 0.52
C PRO A 18 13.41 -10.12 1.02
N TYR A 19 13.34 -10.83 2.15
CA TYR A 19 12.11 -11.48 2.65
C TYR A 19 11.21 -10.56 3.49
N ASN A 20 11.74 -9.41 3.93
CA ASN A 20 11.04 -8.41 4.75
C ASN A 20 9.76 -7.83 4.14
N THR A 21 9.56 -7.99 2.84
CA THR A 21 8.33 -7.58 2.12
C THR A 21 7.42 -8.75 1.76
N TRP A 22 7.80 -9.99 2.05
CA TRP A 22 7.03 -11.18 1.68
C TRP A 22 5.88 -11.45 2.66
N GLY A 23 5.82 -10.73 3.78
CA GLY A 23 4.73 -10.84 4.75
C GLY A 23 4.80 -12.12 5.58
N ILE A 24 3.64 -12.71 5.86
CA ILE A 24 3.50 -13.80 6.82
C ILE A 24 3.94 -15.13 6.21
N GLY A 25 4.80 -15.84 6.93
CA GLY A 25 5.19 -17.22 6.69
C GLY A 25 4.91 -18.10 7.90
N LYS A 26 5.11 -19.41 7.72
CA LYS A 26 4.89 -20.43 8.74
C LYS A 26 6.22 -21.02 9.20
N PHE A 27 6.49 -20.95 10.49
CA PHE A 27 7.73 -21.48 11.04
C PHE A 27 7.69 -23.01 11.09
N LEU A 28 8.66 -23.68 10.46
CA LEU A 28 8.76 -25.14 10.44
C LEU A 28 9.68 -25.69 11.54
N GLY A 29 10.55 -24.86 12.09
CA GLY A 29 11.57 -25.26 13.07
C GLY A 29 12.90 -24.57 12.83
N ALA A 30 13.86 -24.83 13.71
CA ALA A 30 15.22 -24.31 13.59
C ALA A 30 16.26 -25.35 14.03
N ILE A 31 17.39 -25.38 13.33
CA ILE A 31 18.54 -26.23 13.64
C ILE A 31 19.79 -25.34 13.60
N GLY A 32 20.62 -25.39 14.64
CA GLY A 32 21.88 -24.62 14.67
C GLY A 32 21.71 -23.10 14.52
N GLY A 33 20.59 -22.53 14.96
CA GLY A 33 20.30 -21.10 14.84
C GLY A 33 19.76 -20.66 13.48
N VAL A 34 19.60 -21.58 12.53
CA VAL A 34 18.95 -21.36 11.23
C VAL A 34 17.51 -21.84 11.32
N ALA A 35 16.58 -20.93 11.07
CA ALA A 35 15.16 -21.18 10.98
C ALA A 35 14.74 -21.54 9.56
N ARG A 36 13.73 -22.41 9.44
CA ARG A 36 13.04 -22.71 8.19
C ARG A 36 11.64 -22.11 8.23
N VAL A 37 11.33 -21.25 7.27
CA VAL A 37 10.02 -20.60 7.14
C VAL A 37 9.42 -20.97 5.80
N GLN A 38 8.19 -21.46 5.82
CA GLN A 38 7.42 -21.80 4.64
C GLN A 38 6.43 -20.70 4.30
N TYR A 39 6.43 -20.23 3.05
CA TYR A 39 5.44 -19.27 2.57
C TYR A 39 4.36 -19.97 1.78
N PHE A 40 3.11 -19.67 2.10
CA PHE A 40 1.97 -20.21 1.39
C PHE A 40 1.56 -19.23 0.29
N ASP A 41 1.63 -19.65 -0.98
CA ASP A 41 1.11 -18.83 -2.06
C ASP A 41 -0.40 -18.97 -2.19
N ALA A 42 -0.92 -20.11 -2.64
CA ALA A 42 -2.36 -20.31 -2.74
C ALA A 42 -2.74 -21.79 -2.57
N PRO A 43 -3.98 -22.08 -2.14
CA PRO A 43 -4.59 -23.39 -2.34
C PRO A 43 -4.33 -23.94 -3.75
N GLY A 44 -3.80 -25.17 -3.84
CA GLY A 44 -3.53 -25.83 -5.12
C GLY A 44 -2.23 -25.40 -5.82
N ALA A 45 -1.53 -24.38 -5.33
CA ALA A 45 -0.20 -24.01 -5.85
C ALA A 45 0.83 -25.13 -5.59
N PRO A 46 1.93 -25.19 -6.37
CA PRO A 46 3.06 -26.08 -6.13
C PRO A 46 3.60 -25.96 -4.69
N LEU A 47 4.42 -26.94 -4.28
CA LEU A 47 4.98 -26.99 -2.93
C LEU A 47 5.55 -25.63 -2.51
N PRO A 48 5.28 -25.17 -1.27
CA PRO A 48 5.45 -23.78 -0.93
C PRO A 48 6.93 -23.45 -0.73
N ASP A 49 7.32 -22.21 -1.04
CA ASP A 49 8.71 -21.76 -0.91
C ASP A 49 9.18 -21.88 0.55
N ILE A 50 10.27 -22.59 0.76
CA ILE A 50 10.94 -22.66 2.06
C ILE A 50 12.18 -21.78 2.01
N VAL A 51 12.25 -20.85 2.94
CA VAL A 51 13.39 -19.97 3.13
C VAL A 51 14.11 -20.34 4.41
N GLU A 52 15.44 -20.35 4.32
CA GLU A 52 16.33 -20.48 5.47
C GLU A 52 16.85 -19.10 5.88
N CYS A 53 16.69 -18.76 7.15
CA CYS A 53 17.12 -17.47 7.70
C CYS A 53 17.56 -17.61 9.16
N PRO A 54 18.39 -16.69 9.69
CA PRO A 54 18.75 -16.72 11.11
C PRO A 54 17.49 -16.60 12.00
N VAL A 55 17.40 -17.40 13.07
CA VAL A 55 16.28 -17.32 14.04
C VAL A 55 16.14 -15.90 14.59
N ALA A 56 17.24 -15.18 14.78
CA ALA A 56 17.26 -13.80 15.25
C ALA A 56 16.55 -12.80 14.31
N SER A 57 16.35 -13.17 13.03
CA SER A 57 15.62 -12.34 12.06
C SER A 57 14.11 -12.58 12.06
N LEU A 58 13.61 -13.54 12.85
CA LEU A 58 12.20 -13.87 12.94
C LEU A 58 11.48 -13.01 13.96
N GLN A 59 10.27 -12.60 13.60
CA GLN A 59 9.32 -12.01 14.52
C GLN A 59 8.02 -12.84 14.49
N GLY A 60 7.57 -13.30 15.66
CA GLY A 60 6.26 -13.95 15.78
C GLY A 60 5.12 -12.97 15.46
N VAL A 61 4.09 -13.47 14.77
CA VAL A 61 2.95 -12.67 14.30
C VAL A 61 1.67 -13.24 14.87
N ARG A 62 0.85 -12.35 15.46
CA ARG A 62 -0.57 -12.63 15.68
C ARG A 62 -1.37 -12.14 14.49
N LEU A 63 -2.28 -12.97 14.00
CA LEU A 63 -3.13 -12.67 12.88
C LEU A 63 -4.11 -11.54 13.24
N PRO A 64 -4.12 -10.43 12.49
CA PRO A 64 -5.14 -9.41 12.65
C PRO A 64 -6.55 -9.96 12.43
N ILE A 65 -7.54 -9.36 13.09
CA ILE A 65 -8.96 -9.66 12.83
C ILE A 65 -9.26 -9.41 11.35
N GLN A 66 -10.14 -10.23 10.77
CA GLN A 66 -10.48 -10.30 9.34
C GLN A 66 -9.37 -10.82 8.42
N THR A 67 -8.20 -11.25 8.94
CA THR A 67 -7.19 -11.92 8.13
C THR A 67 -7.79 -13.15 7.46
N ARG A 68 -7.61 -13.28 6.15
CA ARG A 68 -8.06 -14.43 5.38
C ARG A 68 -7.14 -15.62 5.65
N VAL A 69 -7.71 -16.70 6.12
CA VAL A 69 -7.01 -17.96 6.40
C VAL A 69 -7.58 -19.09 5.55
N TYR A 70 -6.76 -20.10 5.31
CA TYR A 70 -7.10 -21.29 4.53
C TYR A 70 -6.84 -22.52 5.37
N ARG A 71 -7.73 -23.50 5.31
CA ARG A 71 -7.49 -24.83 5.87
C ARG A 71 -7.88 -25.90 4.88
N ARG A 72 -7.28 -27.07 5.02
CA ARG A 72 -7.72 -28.28 4.31
C ARG A 72 -8.74 -29.01 5.18
N HIS A 73 -9.97 -29.13 4.70
CA HIS A 73 -11.04 -29.90 5.35
C HIS A 73 -10.72 -31.39 5.28
N ALA A 74 -11.30 -32.20 6.19
CA ALA A 74 -11.09 -33.65 6.24
C ALA A 74 -11.44 -34.36 4.90
N ALA A 75 -12.41 -33.82 4.15
CA ALA A 75 -12.77 -34.30 2.82
C ALA A 75 -11.78 -33.90 1.70
N GLY A 76 -10.63 -33.30 2.05
CA GLY A 76 -9.57 -32.89 1.12
C GLY A 76 -9.78 -31.54 0.44
N ARG A 77 -10.97 -30.93 0.54
CA ARG A 77 -11.31 -29.61 -0.01
C ARG A 77 -10.70 -28.47 0.82
N TRP A 78 -10.40 -27.35 0.16
CA TRP A 78 -9.99 -26.14 0.86
C TRP A 78 -11.20 -25.39 1.40
N GLN A 79 -11.06 -24.83 2.59
CA GLN A 79 -12.02 -23.90 3.18
C GLN A 79 -11.33 -22.57 3.45
N VAL A 80 -12.01 -21.50 3.08
CA VAL A 80 -11.56 -20.12 3.30
C VAL A 80 -12.35 -19.53 4.46
N GLY A 81 -11.65 -18.97 5.43
CA GLY A 81 -12.25 -18.34 6.59
C GLY A 81 -11.60 -17.00 6.92
N ARG A 82 -12.16 -16.30 7.91
CA ARG A 82 -11.62 -15.04 8.43
C ARG A 82 -11.40 -15.10 9.93
N VAL A 83 -10.26 -14.60 10.37
CA VAL A 83 -9.92 -14.52 11.79
C VAL A 83 -10.91 -13.61 12.52
N LEU A 84 -11.50 -14.11 13.60
CA LEU A 84 -12.27 -13.33 14.57
C LEU A 84 -11.39 -12.98 15.77
N HIS A 85 -10.59 -13.94 16.24
CA HIS A 85 -9.66 -13.76 17.36
C HIS A 85 -8.46 -14.70 17.22
N ASP A 86 -7.29 -14.27 17.70
CA ASP A 86 -6.04 -15.04 17.71
C ASP A 86 -5.59 -15.23 19.16
N GLU A 87 -5.74 -16.47 19.64
CA GLU A 87 -5.18 -16.96 20.90
C GLU A 87 -3.89 -17.71 20.55
N ASP A 88 -2.80 -17.59 21.33
CA ASP A 88 -1.43 -17.91 20.89
C ASP A 88 -1.22 -19.25 20.10
N ASN A 89 -2.01 -20.29 20.39
CA ASN A 89 -1.96 -21.57 19.67
C ASN A 89 -3.20 -21.85 18.80
N GLU A 90 -4.31 -21.16 19.03
CA GLU A 90 -5.60 -21.43 18.40
C GLU A 90 -6.25 -20.15 17.92
N VAL A 91 -6.78 -20.19 16.71
CA VAL A 91 -7.40 -19.02 16.08
C VAL A 91 -8.89 -19.30 15.93
N LEU A 92 -9.72 -18.40 16.44
CA LEU A 92 -11.15 -18.43 16.18
C LEU A 92 -11.39 -17.90 14.77
N VAL A 93 -11.94 -18.74 13.90
CA VAL A 93 -12.15 -18.45 12.49
C VAL A 93 -13.64 -18.53 12.14
N GLN A 94 -14.13 -17.52 11.42
CA GLN A 94 -15.43 -17.53 10.76
C GLN A 94 -15.30 -18.14 9.36
N PHE A 95 -15.95 -19.27 9.15
CA PHE A 95 -16.18 -19.89 7.85
C PHE A 95 -17.56 -19.47 7.29
N PRO A 96 -17.85 -19.77 6.01
CA PRO A 96 -19.17 -19.54 5.43
C PRO A 96 -20.30 -20.22 6.22
N ASN A 97 -21.55 -19.78 5.98
CA ASN A 97 -22.75 -20.33 6.64
C ASN A 97 -22.76 -20.18 8.18
N ASN A 98 -22.14 -19.11 8.69
CA ASN A 98 -22.03 -18.81 10.13
C ASN A 98 -21.28 -19.88 10.96
N ASP A 99 -20.50 -20.75 10.32
CA ASP A 99 -19.68 -21.73 11.01
C ASP A 99 -18.47 -21.07 11.68
N ARG A 100 -18.40 -21.14 13.01
CA ARG A 100 -17.33 -20.54 13.82
C ARG A 100 -16.58 -21.64 14.52
N LEU A 101 -15.29 -21.76 14.21
CA LEU A 101 -14.46 -22.83 14.74
C LEU A 101 -13.16 -22.26 15.27
N THR A 102 -12.76 -22.74 16.44
CA THR A 102 -11.42 -22.55 16.99
C THR A 102 -10.52 -23.62 16.38
N ILE A 103 -9.44 -23.19 15.72
CA ILE A 103 -8.56 -24.08 14.95
C ILE A 103 -7.13 -23.83 15.38
N GLU A 104 -6.38 -24.90 15.61
CA GLU A 104 -4.95 -24.82 15.88
C GLU A 104 -4.21 -24.10 14.74
N THR A 105 -3.33 -23.19 15.10
CA THR A 105 -2.53 -22.36 14.17
C THR A 105 -1.76 -23.22 13.16
N GLU A 106 -1.33 -24.42 13.54
CA GLU A 106 -0.65 -25.36 12.65
C GLU A 106 -1.53 -25.91 11.51
N HIS A 107 -2.85 -25.86 11.62
CA HIS A 107 -3.78 -26.31 10.58
C HIS A 107 -4.24 -25.17 9.65
N LEU A 108 -3.87 -23.92 9.96
CA LEU A 108 -4.20 -22.75 9.16
C LEU A 108 -3.03 -22.34 8.25
N GLN A 109 -3.37 -21.77 7.11
CA GLN A 109 -2.44 -21.18 6.16
C GLN A 109 -2.86 -19.73 5.89
N VAL A 110 -1.88 -18.85 5.74
CA VAL A 110 -2.07 -17.43 5.38
C VAL A 110 -1.24 -17.17 4.15
N ARG A 111 -1.83 -16.53 3.13
CA ARG A 111 -1.06 -16.18 1.94
C ARG A 111 0.05 -15.21 2.32
N TRP A 112 1.22 -15.41 1.74
CA TRP A 112 2.26 -14.39 1.74
C TRP A 112 1.79 -13.10 1.05
N GLY A 113 2.54 -12.02 1.22
CA GLY A 113 2.24 -10.68 0.69
C GLY A 113 2.51 -10.49 -0.80
N ARG A 114 2.99 -11.52 -1.52
CA ARG A 114 3.28 -11.40 -2.95
C ARG A 114 2.00 -11.39 -3.80
N PRO A 115 1.98 -10.63 -4.92
CA PRO A 115 0.88 -10.65 -5.86
C PRO A 115 0.57 -12.08 -6.32
N LEU A 116 -0.71 -12.40 -6.47
CA LEU A 116 -1.11 -13.67 -7.07
C LEU A 116 -0.83 -13.61 -8.58
N HIS A 117 0.06 -14.48 -9.08
CA HIS A 117 0.41 -14.51 -10.50
C HIS A 117 -0.66 -15.23 -11.34
N ASP A 118 -1.26 -16.30 -10.81
CA ASP A 118 -2.28 -17.08 -11.49
C ASP A 118 -3.47 -17.39 -10.57
N PRO A 119 -4.67 -16.85 -10.84
CA PRO A 119 -5.87 -17.16 -10.07
C PRO A 119 -6.45 -18.55 -10.36
N LEU A 120 -6.04 -19.24 -11.43
CA LEU A 120 -6.62 -20.53 -11.81
C LEU A 120 -6.38 -21.60 -10.74
N SER A 121 -5.23 -21.60 -10.07
CA SER A 121 -4.94 -22.54 -8.98
C SER A 121 -5.98 -22.47 -7.86
N LEU A 122 -6.45 -21.25 -7.51
CA LEU A 122 -7.51 -21.05 -6.51
C LEU A 122 -8.86 -21.54 -7.00
N LEU A 123 -9.21 -21.21 -8.25
CA LEU A 123 -10.49 -21.56 -8.85
C LEU A 123 -10.62 -23.07 -9.07
N ALA A 124 -9.55 -23.73 -9.51
CA ALA A 124 -9.50 -25.16 -9.76
C ALA A 124 -9.75 -26.00 -8.50
N VAL A 125 -9.40 -25.47 -7.32
CA VAL A 125 -9.63 -26.15 -6.03
C VAL A 125 -10.82 -25.58 -5.26
N GLU A 126 -11.66 -24.77 -5.91
CA GLU A 126 -12.86 -24.15 -5.35
C GLU A 126 -12.59 -23.34 -4.06
N ALA A 127 -11.36 -22.79 -3.91
CA ALA A 127 -10.99 -21.96 -2.78
C ALA A 127 -11.47 -20.50 -2.95
N THR A 128 -12.74 -20.34 -3.30
CA THR A 128 -13.38 -19.04 -3.53
C THR A 128 -13.96 -18.47 -2.25
N GLU A 129 -13.90 -17.14 -2.11
CA GLU A 129 -14.67 -16.44 -1.06
C GLU A 129 -16.19 -16.52 -1.33
N THR A 130 -16.98 -16.17 -0.32
CA THR A 130 -18.43 -16.03 -0.46
C THR A 130 -18.80 -14.98 -1.52
N PRO A 131 -19.87 -15.17 -2.31
CA PRO A 131 -20.36 -14.20 -3.28
C PRO A 131 -20.51 -12.79 -2.69
N PHE A 132 -21.03 -12.67 -1.47
CA PHE A 132 -21.17 -11.39 -0.74
C PHE A 132 -19.89 -10.52 -0.76
N LEU A 133 -18.73 -11.13 -0.46
CA LEU A 133 -17.44 -10.42 -0.44
C LEU A 133 -16.91 -10.13 -1.85
N ALA A 134 -17.15 -11.05 -2.78
CA ALA A 134 -16.75 -10.88 -4.18
C ALA A 134 -17.55 -9.77 -4.86
N ASP A 135 -18.85 -9.69 -4.60
CA ASP A 135 -19.77 -8.69 -5.15
C ASP A 135 -19.45 -7.31 -4.58
N ALA A 136 -19.27 -7.20 -3.26
CA ALA A 136 -18.87 -5.95 -2.61
C ALA A 136 -17.53 -5.42 -3.14
N ARG A 137 -16.52 -6.30 -3.29
CA ARG A 137 -15.23 -5.94 -3.87
C ARG A 137 -15.36 -5.52 -5.34
N SER A 138 -16.13 -6.27 -6.13
CA SER A 138 -16.33 -5.97 -7.55
C SER A 138 -16.99 -4.62 -7.75
N GLU A 139 -18.01 -4.30 -6.96
CA GLU A 139 -18.67 -3.00 -7.02
C GLU A 139 -17.74 -1.88 -6.59
N PHE A 140 -17.00 -2.05 -5.48
CA PHE A 140 -16.00 -1.07 -5.05
C PHE A 140 -14.94 -0.81 -6.13
N VAL A 141 -14.35 -1.86 -6.71
CA VAL A 141 -13.35 -1.74 -7.78
C VAL A 141 -13.94 -1.01 -8.98
N ARG A 142 -15.18 -1.33 -9.37
CA ARG A 142 -15.86 -0.66 -10.48
C ARG A 142 -16.06 0.84 -10.21
N GLN A 143 -16.44 1.22 -8.99
CA GLN A 143 -16.60 2.64 -8.63
C GLN A 143 -15.28 3.38 -8.62
N VAL A 144 -14.21 2.78 -8.09
CA VAL A 144 -12.85 3.35 -8.15
C VAL A 144 -12.40 3.53 -9.61
N SER A 145 -12.63 2.54 -10.47
CA SER A 145 -12.33 2.64 -11.90
C SER A 145 -13.13 3.76 -12.58
N ARG A 146 -14.42 3.91 -12.26
CA ARG A 146 -15.26 5.01 -12.79
C ARG A 146 -14.75 6.38 -12.36
N GLN A 147 -14.39 6.55 -11.10
CA GLN A 147 -13.84 7.81 -10.60
C GLN A 147 -12.51 8.16 -11.28
N ARG A 148 -11.61 7.17 -11.43
CA ARG A 148 -10.34 7.36 -12.16
C ARG A 148 -10.57 7.76 -13.61
N ALA A 149 -11.53 7.12 -14.28
CA ALA A 149 -11.89 7.47 -15.66
C ALA A 149 -12.47 8.90 -15.74
N ALA A 150 -13.34 9.29 -14.81
CA ALA A 150 -13.91 10.64 -14.75
C ALA A 150 -12.84 11.72 -14.52
N ALA A 151 -11.79 11.42 -13.76
CA ALA A 151 -10.65 12.30 -13.55
C ALA A 151 -9.55 12.17 -14.63
N MET A 152 -9.80 11.42 -15.71
CA MET A 152 -8.80 11.10 -16.76
C MET A 152 -7.46 10.61 -16.21
N GLY A 153 -7.48 9.83 -15.13
CA GLY A 153 -6.28 9.30 -14.46
C GLY A 153 -5.61 10.25 -13.47
N ILE A 154 -6.01 11.53 -13.39
CA ILE A 154 -5.43 12.54 -12.50
C ILE A 154 -6.01 12.38 -11.09
N THR A 155 -5.53 11.37 -10.36
CA THR A 155 -6.04 11.02 -9.02
C THR A 155 -5.82 12.10 -7.95
N ALA A 156 -4.92 13.06 -8.18
CA ALA A 156 -4.77 14.24 -7.33
C ALA A 156 -6.06 15.06 -7.23
N LEU A 157 -6.87 15.12 -8.29
CA LEU A 157 -8.14 15.86 -8.30
C LEU A 157 -9.17 15.26 -7.36
N LEU A 158 -9.21 13.92 -7.29
CA LEU A 158 -10.14 13.18 -6.44
C LEU A 158 -9.78 13.22 -4.95
N SER A 159 -8.56 13.64 -4.64
CA SER A 159 -7.97 13.49 -3.30
C SER A 159 -7.41 14.78 -2.73
N SER A 160 -7.68 15.92 -3.37
CA SER A 160 -7.35 17.26 -2.88
C SER A 160 -8.61 17.93 -2.32
N ALA A 161 -8.46 18.67 -1.22
CA ALA A 161 -9.55 19.45 -0.61
C ALA A 161 -9.66 20.82 -1.29
N ILE A 162 -10.13 20.81 -2.54
CA ILE A 162 -10.27 22.00 -3.40
C ILE A 162 -11.61 21.97 -4.14
N ASP A 163 -12.14 23.16 -4.43
CA ASP A 163 -13.21 23.32 -5.42
C ASP A 163 -12.57 23.56 -6.78
N LEU A 164 -12.59 22.53 -7.63
CA LEU A 164 -12.01 22.59 -8.97
C LEU A 164 -13.02 23.15 -9.97
N VAL A 165 -12.57 24.10 -10.77
CA VAL A 165 -13.34 24.66 -11.90
C VAL A 165 -12.78 24.18 -13.24
N ASP A 166 -13.63 24.11 -14.27
CA ASP A 166 -13.33 23.45 -15.55
C ASP A 166 -12.05 23.95 -16.22
N TYR A 167 -11.76 25.26 -16.18
CA TYR A 167 -10.56 25.81 -16.80
C TYR A 167 -9.27 25.35 -16.09
N GLN A 168 -9.30 25.21 -14.76
CA GLN A 168 -8.14 24.72 -13.99
C GLN A 168 -7.86 23.26 -14.33
N PHE A 169 -8.92 22.46 -14.53
CA PHE A 169 -8.80 21.08 -14.94
C PHE A 169 -8.08 20.96 -16.30
N GLU A 170 -8.50 21.75 -17.29
CA GLU A 170 -7.88 21.72 -18.62
C GLU A 170 -6.40 22.14 -18.60
N VAL A 171 -6.04 23.13 -17.79
CA VAL A 171 -4.63 23.54 -17.58
C VAL A 171 -3.82 22.38 -16.99
N VAL A 172 -4.28 21.80 -15.88
CA VAL A 172 -3.59 20.70 -15.20
C VAL A 172 -3.46 19.49 -16.13
N ARG A 173 -4.54 19.11 -16.81
CA ARG A 173 -4.55 18.01 -17.77
C ARG A 173 -3.53 18.22 -18.87
N ARG A 174 -3.49 19.42 -19.45
CA ARG A 174 -2.53 19.75 -20.50
C ARG A 174 -1.09 19.62 -20.02
N VAL A 175 -0.78 20.16 -18.83
CA VAL A 175 0.58 20.06 -18.26
C VAL A 175 0.97 18.61 -18.02
N LEU A 176 0.08 17.82 -17.41
CA LEU A 176 0.41 16.44 -17.02
C LEU A 176 0.48 15.46 -18.18
N THR A 177 -0.22 15.73 -19.29
CA THR A 177 -0.21 14.85 -20.48
C THR A 177 0.89 15.22 -21.48
N ASP A 178 1.57 16.35 -21.29
CA ASP A 178 2.69 16.74 -22.15
C ASP A 178 3.97 15.96 -21.79
N PRO A 179 4.66 15.33 -22.77
CA PRO A 179 5.96 14.71 -22.53
C PRO A 179 7.04 15.71 -22.05
N VAL A 180 6.88 17.01 -22.32
CA VAL A 180 7.80 18.08 -21.88
C VAL A 180 7.04 19.10 -21.04
N GLN A 181 7.14 18.96 -19.72
CA GLN A 181 6.37 19.73 -18.75
C GLN A 181 7.03 21.08 -18.42
N ARG A 182 7.14 21.98 -19.41
CA ARG A 182 7.68 23.35 -19.25
C ARG A 182 6.62 24.39 -19.59
N TYR A 183 5.98 24.94 -18.57
CA TYR A 183 4.80 25.79 -18.70
C TYR A 183 4.95 27.12 -17.95
N LEU A 184 4.38 28.18 -18.53
CA LEU A 184 4.15 29.46 -17.87
C LEU A 184 2.64 29.61 -17.66
N LEU A 185 2.18 29.54 -16.41
CA LEU A 185 0.79 29.82 -16.06
C LEU A 185 0.62 31.34 -15.95
N ALA A 186 -0.15 31.93 -16.86
CA ALA A 186 -0.23 33.38 -17.05
C ALA A 186 -1.66 33.93 -16.93
N ASP A 187 -2.55 33.22 -16.23
CA ASP A 187 -3.94 33.68 -16.07
C ASP A 187 -4.01 34.97 -15.24
N GLU A 188 -5.20 35.53 -15.06
CA GLU A 188 -5.41 36.67 -14.16
C GLU A 188 -5.11 36.33 -12.69
N VAL A 189 -4.84 37.38 -11.90
CA VAL A 189 -4.61 37.26 -10.46
C VAL A 189 -5.89 36.74 -9.80
N GLY A 190 -5.77 35.71 -8.96
CA GLY A 190 -6.91 35.11 -8.25
C GLY A 190 -7.59 33.95 -8.95
N LEU A 191 -7.26 33.63 -10.21
CA LEU A 191 -7.86 32.50 -10.95
C LEU A 191 -7.39 31.10 -10.50
N GLY A 192 -6.50 31.02 -9.51
CA GLY A 192 -6.14 29.74 -8.89
C GLY A 192 -4.87 29.06 -9.43
N LYS A 193 -3.90 29.82 -9.93
CA LYS A 193 -2.55 29.30 -10.27
C LYS A 193 -1.91 28.45 -9.17
N THR A 194 -2.10 28.84 -7.91
CA THR A 194 -1.60 28.04 -6.76
C THR A 194 -2.32 26.69 -6.66
N ILE A 195 -3.61 26.64 -6.98
CA ILE A 195 -4.39 25.40 -7.01
C ILE A 195 -3.88 24.49 -8.13
N GLU A 196 -3.76 24.99 -9.35
CA GLU A 196 -3.26 24.25 -10.50
C GLU A 196 -1.88 23.67 -10.23
N ALA A 197 -0.94 24.51 -9.75
CA ALA A 197 0.39 24.08 -9.37
C ALA A 197 0.37 23.04 -8.24
N GLY A 198 -0.48 23.22 -7.22
CA GLY A 198 -0.63 22.27 -6.13
C GLY A 198 -1.13 20.90 -6.59
N ILE A 199 -2.07 20.85 -7.53
CA ILE A 199 -2.55 19.59 -8.14
C ILE A 199 -1.42 18.91 -8.90
N ILE A 200 -0.66 19.64 -9.73
CA ILE A 200 0.46 19.09 -10.50
C ILE A 200 1.51 18.49 -9.56
N ILE A 201 1.87 19.21 -8.48
CA ILE A 201 2.83 18.74 -7.47
C ILE A 201 2.29 17.48 -6.78
N ARG A 202 1.03 17.47 -6.35
CA ARG A 202 0.42 16.31 -5.69
C ARG A 202 0.40 15.10 -6.62
N GLN A 203 0.02 15.29 -7.89
CA GLN A 203 -0.01 14.22 -8.87
C GLN A 203 1.39 13.63 -9.09
N TYR A 204 2.43 14.47 -9.19
CA TYR A 204 3.81 13.99 -9.31
C TYR A 204 4.25 13.11 -8.12
N PHE A 205 3.86 13.47 -6.89
CA PHE A 205 4.13 12.62 -5.72
C PHE A 205 3.28 11.34 -5.66
N LEU A 206 2.09 11.33 -6.29
CA LEU A 206 1.27 10.12 -6.41
C LEU A 206 1.82 9.16 -7.47
N ASP A 207 2.35 9.68 -8.56
CA ASP A 207 2.93 8.90 -9.66
C ASP A 207 4.32 8.36 -9.29
N GLU A 208 5.12 9.12 -8.53
CA GLU A 208 6.47 8.74 -8.09
C GLU A 208 6.65 8.79 -6.56
N PRO A 209 5.97 7.92 -5.77
CA PRO A 209 5.90 8.02 -4.31
C PRO A 209 7.25 8.00 -3.60
N GLU A 210 8.26 7.35 -4.17
CA GLU A 210 9.58 7.17 -3.57
C GLU A 210 10.63 8.16 -4.11
N HIS A 211 10.49 8.59 -5.37
CA HIS A 211 11.53 9.32 -6.10
C HIS A 211 11.23 10.80 -6.30
N ALA A 212 9.95 11.20 -6.28
CA ALA A 212 9.56 12.60 -6.51
C ALA A 212 10.26 13.56 -5.54
N ARG A 213 10.78 14.66 -6.10
CA ARG A 213 11.34 15.82 -5.38
C ARG A 213 10.91 17.10 -6.09
N THR A 214 10.46 18.07 -5.31
CA THR A 214 9.91 19.34 -5.83
C THR A 214 10.49 20.52 -5.06
N VAL A 215 10.80 21.61 -5.76
CA VAL A 215 11.16 22.90 -5.15
C VAL A 215 10.20 23.97 -5.67
N VAL A 216 9.57 24.69 -4.75
CA VAL A 216 8.69 25.82 -5.02
C VAL A 216 9.42 27.09 -4.60
N VAL A 217 9.77 27.94 -5.56
CA VAL A 217 10.51 29.20 -5.31
C VAL A 217 9.53 30.36 -5.33
N VAL A 218 9.39 31.07 -4.20
CA VAL A 218 8.39 32.14 -4.03
C VAL A 218 8.97 33.37 -3.31
N PRO A 219 8.38 34.56 -3.43
CA PRO A 219 8.71 35.69 -2.57
C PRO A 219 8.57 35.33 -1.08
N ALA A 220 9.37 35.95 -0.22
CA ALA A 220 9.40 35.66 1.22
C ALA A 220 8.02 35.76 1.89
N THR A 221 7.18 36.69 1.45
CA THR A 221 5.82 36.90 1.96
C THR A 221 4.86 35.76 1.63
N LEU A 222 5.10 34.99 0.57
CA LEU A 222 4.22 33.90 0.12
C LEU A 222 4.64 32.52 0.64
N VAL A 223 5.81 32.40 1.28
CA VAL A 223 6.33 31.11 1.77
C VAL A 223 5.32 30.41 2.69
N GLN A 224 4.78 31.14 3.68
CA GLN A 224 3.83 30.54 4.65
C GLN A 224 2.49 30.19 4.00
N GLN A 225 2.01 31.00 3.06
CA GLN A 225 0.79 30.70 2.31
C GLN A 225 0.96 29.40 1.51
N TRP A 226 2.04 29.26 0.75
CA TRP A 226 2.29 28.05 -0.04
C TRP A 226 2.41 26.80 0.83
N ARG A 227 3.13 26.89 1.95
CA ARG A 227 3.24 25.77 2.89
C ARG A 227 1.89 25.37 3.46
N SER A 228 1.05 26.35 3.81
CA SER A 228 -0.30 26.10 4.30
C SER A 228 -1.18 25.45 3.23
N GLU A 229 -1.16 25.94 1.98
CA GLU A 229 -1.94 25.35 0.89
C GLU A 229 -1.50 23.91 0.58
N LEU A 230 -0.18 23.66 0.45
CA LEU A 230 0.38 22.33 0.20
C LEU A 230 0.07 21.33 1.31
N SER A 231 0.03 21.78 2.56
CA SER A 231 -0.36 20.94 3.71
C SER A 231 -1.87 20.67 3.71
N VAL A 232 -2.69 21.73 3.79
CA VAL A 232 -4.12 21.60 4.09
C VAL A 232 -4.92 21.11 2.89
N ARG A 233 -4.68 21.66 1.69
CA ARG A 233 -5.47 21.34 0.49
C ARG A 233 -4.95 20.09 -0.21
N PHE A 234 -3.64 19.89 -0.18
CA PHE A 234 -2.98 18.84 -0.95
C PHE A 234 -2.38 17.73 -0.10
N GLY A 235 -2.50 17.75 1.24
CA GLY A 235 -2.07 16.66 2.11
C GLY A 235 -0.57 16.34 2.02
N LEU A 236 0.28 17.32 1.67
CA LEU A 236 1.72 17.12 1.44
C LEU A 236 2.58 17.47 2.67
N GLU A 237 1.98 17.63 3.85
CA GLU A 237 2.67 18.05 5.07
C GLU A 237 3.89 17.15 5.39
N GLY A 238 3.71 15.83 5.36
CA GLY A 238 4.77 14.87 5.67
C GLY A 238 5.96 14.87 4.70
N LEU A 239 5.84 15.56 3.56
CA LEU A 239 6.87 15.70 2.54
C LEU A 239 7.62 17.03 2.61
N LEU A 240 7.05 18.03 3.29
CA LEU A 240 7.67 19.34 3.46
C LEU A 240 9.04 19.22 4.13
N ASP A 241 9.99 20.00 3.62
CA ASP A 241 11.38 20.05 4.08
C ASP A 241 12.19 18.75 3.96
N ARG A 242 11.60 17.70 3.35
CA ARG A 242 12.26 16.41 3.08
C ARG A 242 12.42 16.16 1.59
N ARG A 243 11.32 16.29 0.85
CA ARG A 243 11.26 16.07 -0.61
C ARG A 243 10.53 17.19 -1.34
N LEU A 244 9.74 17.99 -0.62
CA LEU A 244 9.07 19.19 -1.11
C LEU A 244 9.61 20.40 -0.34
N HIS A 245 10.33 21.28 -1.02
CA HIS A 245 10.91 22.47 -0.40
C HIS A 245 10.24 23.73 -0.93
N VAL A 246 9.71 24.57 -0.03
CA VAL A 246 9.23 25.91 -0.37
C VAL A 246 10.30 26.91 0.07
N VAL A 247 10.99 27.51 -0.89
CA VAL A 247 12.15 28.36 -0.65
C VAL A 247 11.89 29.79 -1.09
N LEU A 248 12.47 30.73 -0.36
CA LEU A 248 12.39 32.14 -0.72
C LEU A 248 13.31 32.45 -1.92
N ASN A 249 12.79 33.19 -2.89
CA ASN A 249 13.61 33.78 -3.94
C ASN A 249 14.52 34.83 -3.30
N ARG A 250 15.82 34.56 -3.16
CA ARG A 250 16.81 35.58 -2.75
C ARG A 250 17.24 36.34 -3.99
N PRO A 251 16.81 37.60 -4.20
CA PRO A 251 17.39 38.42 -5.25
C PRO A 251 18.85 38.73 -4.87
N GLY A 252 19.83 38.03 -5.44
CA GLY A 252 21.24 38.35 -5.18
C GLY A 252 22.31 37.32 -5.50
N PHE A 253 22.01 36.08 -5.88
CA PHE A 253 23.07 35.11 -6.22
C PHE A 253 23.51 35.29 -7.69
N ARG A 254 24.29 36.35 -7.97
CA ARG A 254 25.18 36.37 -9.15
C ARG A 254 26.35 35.43 -8.82
N GLY A 255 26.58 34.46 -9.70
CA GLY A 255 27.57 33.41 -9.52
C GLY A 255 28.94 33.97 -9.15
N GLY A 256 29.37 33.68 -7.93
CA GLY A 256 30.77 33.71 -7.52
C GLY A 256 31.35 32.33 -7.78
N SER A 257 32.13 32.24 -8.86
CA SER A 257 33.08 31.16 -9.13
C SER A 257 33.96 30.93 -7.90
N THR A 258 34.02 29.70 -7.40
CA THR A 258 35.29 29.07 -7.04
C THR A 258 35.18 27.58 -7.28
N LEU A 259 36.17 27.07 -8.02
CA LEU A 259 36.52 25.66 -8.22
C LEU A 259 36.75 24.93 -6.89
#